data_AF-A0A8J6H0P5-F1
#
_entry.id   AF-A0A8J6H0P5-F1
#
_cell.length_a   1.000
_cell.length_b   1.000
_cell.length_c   1.000
_cell.angle_alpha   90.00
_cell.angle_beta   90.00
_cell.angle_gamma   90.00
#
_symmetry.space_group_name_H-M   'P 1'
#
loop_
_entity.id
_entity.type
_entity.pdbx_description
1 polymer ?
#
loop_
_entity_poly.entity_id
_entity_poly.type
_entity_poly.pdbx_seq_one_letter_code
_entity_poly.pdbx_strand_id
1 'polypeptide(L)'
;MATPSLRGRLARFANPGKPVLKPNKPLILANSVGNRRREKGEATCITEMSMMMACWKQNEFRDEACRKEIQDFFDCSSKAQVTASP
;
A
#
# COMPACT_ATOMS: atom_id res chain seq x y z
N MET A 1 -12.37 22.56 5.25
CA MET A 1 -11.55 23.16 4.16
C MET A 1 -12.49 23.79 3.15
N ALA A 2 -12.20 25.00 2.66
CA ALA A 2 -13.03 25.66 1.66
C ALA A 2 -12.65 25.20 0.24
N THR A 3 -13.62 25.08 -0.66
CA THR A 3 -13.38 24.74 -2.08
C THR A 3 -12.76 25.92 -2.84
N PRO A 4 -11.67 25.73 -3.60
CA PRO A 4 -11.05 26.80 -4.37
C PRO A 4 -11.93 27.25 -5.54
N SER A 5 -11.91 28.54 -5.87
CA SER A 5 -12.68 29.12 -6.99
C SER A 5 -12.14 28.73 -8.36
N LEU A 6 -13.04 28.45 -9.32
CA LEU A 6 -12.73 28.11 -10.72
C LEU A 6 -12.84 29.30 -11.69
N ARG A 7 -13.24 30.50 -11.21
CA ARG A 7 -13.42 31.69 -12.06
C ARG A 7 -12.10 32.07 -12.75
N GLY A 8 -12.13 32.29 -14.06
CA GLY A 8 -10.95 32.68 -14.85
C GLY A 8 -9.89 31.58 -15.07
N ARG A 9 -10.08 30.37 -14.53
CA ARG A 9 -9.06 29.30 -14.61
C ARG A 9 -9.17 28.42 -15.86
N LEU A 10 -10.30 28.48 -16.54
CA LEU A 10 -10.62 27.68 -17.73
C LEU A 10 -10.59 28.55 -18.98
N ALA A 11 -10.21 27.94 -20.10
CA ALA A 11 -10.28 28.58 -21.41
C ALA A 11 -11.75 28.85 -21.75
N ARG A 12 -12.12 30.12 -21.80
CA ARG A 12 -13.45 30.59 -22.23
C ARG A 12 -13.24 31.88 -23.00
N PHE A 13 -14.11 32.16 -23.97
CA PHE A 13 -14.06 33.41 -24.74
C PHE A 13 -14.07 34.67 -23.86
N ALA A 14 -14.82 34.67 -22.76
CA ALA A 14 -14.88 35.78 -21.82
C ALA A 14 -13.67 35.91 -20.88
N ASN A 15 -12.76 34.94 -20.89
CA ASN A 15 -11.55 34.95 -20.06
C ASN A 15 -10.35 35.28 -20.96
N PRO A 16 -9.85 36.53 -20.96
CA PRO A 16 -8.74 36.95 -21.84
C PRO A 16 -7.38 36.39 -21.40
N GLY A 17 -7.26 35.89 -20.17
CA GLY A 17 -6.04 35.29 -19.64
C GLY A 17 -5.77 33.87 -20.15
N LYS A 18 -4.51 33.44 -20.07
CA LYS A 18 -4.14 32.05 -20.36
C LYS A 18 -4.80 31.10 -19.34
N PRO A 19 -5.33 29.94 -19.77
CA PRO A 19 -5.97 29.00 -18.86
C PRO A 19 -4.96 28.37 -17.90
N VAL A 20 -5.29 28.38 -16.61
CA VAL A 20 -4.47 27.78 -15.53
C VAL A 20 -4.72 26.28 -15.45
N LEU A 21 -5.96 25.84 -15.65
CA LEU A 21 -6.36 24.45 -15.62
C LEU A 21 -6.70 23.95 -17.02
N LYS A 22 -6.20 22.76 -17.36
CA LYS A 22 -6.50 22.04 -18.60
C LYS A 22 -6.99 20.63 -18.27
N PRO A 23 -8.25 20.49 -17.79
CA PRO A 23 -8.76 19.20 -17.38
C PRO A 23 -9.06 18.32 -18.61
N ASN A 24 -8.60 17.07 -18.58
CA ASN A 24 -8.86 16.09 -19.65
C ASN A 24 -10.28 15.49 -19.59
N LYS A 25 -11.02 15.75 -18.51
CA LYS A 25 -12.40 15.30 -18.28
C LYS A 25 -13.25 16.52 -17.88
N PRO A 26 -14.55 16.56 -18.19
CA PRO A 26 -15.41 17.66 -17.76
C PRO A 26 -15.46 17.73 -16.23
N LEU A 27 -15.41 18.94 -15.68
CA LEU A 27 -15.49 19.19 -14.24
C LEU A 27 -16.94 19.12 -13.75
N ILE A 28 -17.53 17.93 -13.87
CA ILE A 28 -18.89 17.59 -13.46
C ILE A 28 -18.78 16.40 -12.52
N LEU A 29 -19.53 16.41 -11.42
CA LEU A 29 -19.55 15.31 -10.47
C LEU A 29 -20.21 14.07 -11.10
N ALA A 30 -19.63 12.90 -10.87
CA ALA A 30 -20.23 11.63 -11.25
C ALA A 30 -21.17 11.12 -10.14
N ASN A 31 -22.14 10.28 -10.52
CA ASN A 31 -23.03 9.59 -9.57
C ASN A 31 -22.40 8.32 -8.97
N SER A 32 -21.07 8.23 -8.95
CA SER A 32 -20.32 7.08 -8.44
C SER A 32 -18.97 7.54 -7.89
N VAL A 33 -18.44 6.78 -6.95
CA VAL A 33 -17.11 7.00 -6.36
C VAL A 33 -16.12 5.95 -6.84
N GLY A 34 -14.83 6.27 -6.79
CA GLY A 34 -13.78 5.29 -7.11
C GLY A 34 -13.75 4.18 -6.08
N ASN A 35 -13.58 2.93 -6.53
CA ASN A 35 -13.44 1.79 -5.63
C ASN A 35 -12.21 1.92 -4.74
N ARG A 36 -12.31 1.41 -3.51
CA ARG A 36 -11.17 1.25 -2.61
C ARG A 36 -10.12 0.39 -3.32
N ARG A 37 -8.89 0.89 -3.42
CA ARG A 37 -7.76 0.07 -3.88
C ARG A 37 -7.53 -1.04 -2.87
N ARG A 38 -7.41 -2.28 -3.36
CA ARG A 38 -6.95 -3.39 -2.54
C ARG A 38 -5.49 -3.14 -2.17
N GLU A 39 -5.12 -3.55 -0.97
CA GLU A 39 -3.72 -3.57 -0.54
C GLU A 39 -2.95 -4.49 -1.49
N LYS A 40 -1.73 -4.07 -1.84
CA LYS A 40 -0.86 -4.90 -2.67
C LYS A 40 -0.25 -5.98 -1.79
N GLY A 41 0.06 -7.13 -2.37
CA GLY A 41 0.78 -8.18 -1.64
C GLY A 41 2.16 -7.68 -1.24
N GLU A 42 2.38 -7.51 0.06
CA GLU A 42 3.68 -7.23 0.66
C GLU A 42 4.18 -8.50 1.35
N ALA A 43 5.50 -8.67 1.42
CA ALA A 43 6.08 -9.79 2.15
C ALA A 43 5.82 -9.60 3.66
N THR A 44 5.10 -10.54 4.27
CA THR A 44 4.82 -10.57 5.70
C THR A 44 5.86 -11.41 6.45
N CYS A 45 5.90 -11.30 7.78
CA CYS A 45 6.79 -12.10 8.66
C CYS A 45 8.31 -11.90 8.41
N ILE A 46 8.70 -10.71 7.91
CA ILE A 46 10.11 -10.40 7.59
C ILE A 46 10.97 -10.37 8.86
N THR A 47 10.41 -9.90 9.97
CA THR A 47 11.11 -9.80 11.26
C THR A 47 11.50 -11.17 11.81
N GLU A 48 10.55 -12.10 11.83
CA GLU A 48 10.70 -13.47 12.32
C GLU A 48 11.64 -14.26 11.40
N MET A 49 11.50 -14.06 10.07
CA MET A 49 12.43 -14.63 9.10
C MET A 49 13.87 -14.15 9.36
N SER A 50 14.06 -12.86 9.64
CA SER A 50 15.38 -12.29 9.90
C SER A 50 16.01 -12.86 11.18
N MET A 51 15.22 -13.06 12.24
CA MET A 51 15.68 -13.66 13.50
C MET A 51 16.06 -15.13 13.34
N MET A 52 15.23 -15.92 12.65
CA MET A 52 15.52 -17.33 12.35
C MET A 52 16.82 -17.48 11.54
N MET A 53 17.00 -16.67 10.50
CA MET A 53 18.22 -16.67 9.69
C MET A 53 19.46 -16.24 10.49
N ALA A 54 19.31 -15.29 11.41
CA ALA A 54 20.39 -14.88 12.31
C ALA A 54 20.79 -16.00 13.27
N CYS A 55 19.82 -16.71 13.85
CA CYS A 55 20.07 -17.86 14.72
C CYS A 55 20.79 -18.99 13.95
N TRP A 56 20.30 -19.34 12.76
CA TRP A 56 20.94 -20.35 11.93
C TRP A 56 22.38 -20.00 11.61
N LYS A 57 22.66 -18.74 11.25
CA LYS A 57 24.02 -18.29 10.96
C LYS A 57 24.97 -18.47 12.16
N GLN A 58 24.49 -18.30 13.38
CA GLN A 58 25.28 -18.48 14.60
C GLN A 58 25.47 -19.94 15.00
N ASN A 59 24.53 -20.81 14.65
CA ASN A 59 24.47 -22.20 15.09
C ASN A 59 24.68 -23.22 13.96
N GLU A 60 25.41 -22.85 12.91
CA GLU A 60 25.71 -23.73 11.76
C GLU A 60 24.45 -24.33 11.12
N PHE A 61 23.35 -23.57 11.09
CA PHE A 61 22.07 -23.97 10.53
C PHE A 61 21.45 -25.20 11.22
N ARG A 62 21.73 -25.42 12.51
CA ARG A 62 21.11 -26.49 13.30
C ARG A 62 19.73 -26.08 13.80
N ASP A 63 18.70 -26.79 13.38
CA ASP A 63 17.32 -26.51 13.77
C ASP A 63 17.05 -26.70 15.26
N GLU A 64 17.71 -27.67 15.90
CA GLU A 64 17.55 -27.92 17.34
C GLU A 64 17.95 -26.71 18.19
N ALA A 65 18.98 -25.97 17.77
CA ALA A 65 19.46 -24.77 18.45
C ALA A 65 18.55 -23.55 18.22
N CYS A 66 17.84 -23.51 17.09
CA CYS A 66 16.99 -22.40 16.66
C CYS A 66 15.49 -22.71 16.71
N ARG A 67 15.10 -23.74 17.48
CA ARG A 67 13.72 -24.26 17.53
C ARG A 67 12.70 -23.17 17.86
N LYS A 68 13.07 -22.21 18.71
CA LYS A 68 12.17 -21.12 19.11
C LYS A 68 11.92 -20.17 17.94
N GLU A 69 12.97 -19.70 17.28
CA GLU A 69 12.89 -18.77 16.17
C GLU A 69 12.17 -19.39 14.96
N ILE A 70 12.37 -20.70 14.74
CA ILE A 70 11.66 -21.48 13.73
C ILE A 70 10.17 -21.54 14.05
N GLN A 71 9.80 -21.85 15.30
CA GLN A 71 8.39 -21.89 15.71
C GLN A 71 7.73 -20.51 15.56
N ASP A 72 8.40 -19.44 15.99
CA ASP A 72 7.88 -18.07 15.89
C ASP A 72 7.62 -17.67 14.42
N PHE A 73 8.52 -18.05 13.51
CA PHE A 73 8.33 -17.83 12.07
C PHE A 73 7.14 -18.64 11.50
N PHE A 74 6.99 -19.91 11.87
CA PHE A 74 5.85 -20.72 11.43
C PHE A 74 4.51 -20.22 12.00
N ASP A 75 4.51 -19.77 13.26
CA ASP A 75 3.33 -19.17 13.87
C ASP A 75 2.95 -17.85 13.19
N CYS A 76 3.91 -17.04 12.75
CA CYS A 76 3.63 -15.86 11.95
C CYS A 76 3.09 -16.24 10.56
N SER A 77 3.75 -17.15 9.85
CA SER A 77 3.38 -17.51 8.47
C SER A 77 2.00 -18.17 8.39
N SER A 78 1.63 -19.01 9.36
CA SER A 78 0.28 -19.59 9.45
C SER A 78 -0.79 -18.52 9.65
N LYS A 79 -0.57 -17.55 10.55
CA LYS A 79 -1.47 -16.40 10.74
C LYS A 79 -1.58 -15.57 9.47
N ALA A 80 -0.46 -15.30 8.81
CA ALA A 80 -0.41 -14.53 7.58
C ALA A 80 -1.21 -15.22 6.45
N GLN A 81 -1.11 -16.55 6.31
CA GLN A 81 -1.84 -17.32 5.30
C GLN A 81 -3.36 -17.28 5.51
N VAL A 82 -3.83 -17.36 6.76
CA VAL A 82 -5.26 -17.22 7.09
C VAL A 82 -5.78 -15.85 6.70
N THR A 83 -5.00 -14.79 6.95
CA THR A 83 -5.38 -13.41 6.61
C THR A 83 -5.24 -13.08 5.11
N ALA A 84 -4.44 -13.86 4.37
CA ALA A 84 -4.20 -13.65 2.94
C ALA A 84 -5.24 -14.35 2.04
N SER A 85 -6.16 -15.12 2.63
CA SER A 85 -7.26 -15.76 1.89
C SER A 85 -8.38 -14.72 1.63
N PRO A 86 -8.73 -14.43 0.35
CA PRO A 86 -9.76 -13.46 -0.01
C PRO A 86 -11.19 -13.91 0.30
#